data_AF-A0A841PSM5-F1
#
_entry.id   AF-A0A841PSM5-F1
#
_cell.length_a   1.000
_cell.length_b   1.000
_cell.length_c   1.000
_cell.angle_alpha   90.00
_cell.angle_beta   90.00
_cell.angle_gamma   90.00
#
_symmetry.space_group_name_H-M   'P 1'
#
loop_
_entity.id
_entity.type
_entity.pdbx_description
1 polymer ?
#
loop_
_entity_poly.entity_id
_entity_poly.type
_entity_poly.pdbx_seq_one_letter_code
_entity_poly.pdbx_strand_id
1 'polypeptide(L)'
;MQEFLKVFGGILIVVGLIGGFVVYDSDIAEVYEDAKKYSLSTSDEELAFAKQMQSDNIMNTSLFIGSGIIGGVFFLALGYILEQLMISGKETERIVKRLDRLERNKEQVG
;
A
#
# COMPACT_ATOMS: atom_id res chain seq x y z
N MET A 1 -5.16 -11.09 14.75
CA MET A 1 -5.05 -11.31 13.28
C MET A 1 -5.34 -10.03 12.49
N GLN A 2 -6.36 -9.23 12.83
CA GLN A 2 -6.64 -7.93 12.19
C GLN A 2 -5.54 -6.89 12.41
N GLU A 3 -5.10 -6.69 13.66
CA GLU A 3 -4.00 -5.77 13.97
C GLU A 3 -2.71 -6.17 13.25
N PHE A 4 -2.44 -7.46 13.13
CA PHE A 4 -1.32 -7.97 12.35
C PHE A 4 -1.39 -7.53 10.88
N LEU A 5 -2.55 -7.67 10.22
CA LEU A 5 -2.73 -7.24 8.82
C LEU A 5 -2.53 -5.73 8.66
N LYS A 6 -3.02 -4.93 9.62
CA LYS A 6 -2.85 -3.48 9.59
C LYS A 6 -1.39 -3.07 9.77
N VAL A 7 -0.70 -3.65 10.76
CA VAL A 7 0.71 -3.39 11.03
C VAL A 7 1.58 -3.84 9.85
N PHE A 8 1.32 -5.04 9.32
CA PHE A 8 2.05 -5.56 8.17
C PHE A 8 1.82 -4.71 6.91
N GLY A 9 0.58 -4.26 6.69
CA GLY A 9 0.27 -3.32 5.61
C GLY A 9 1.01 -1.99 5.76
N GLY A 10 1.10 -1.44 6.98
CA GLY A 10 1.91 -0.25 7.25
C GLY A 10 3.40 -0.45 6.97
N ILE A 11 3.96 -1.60 7.37
CA ILE A 11 5.36 -1.95 7.10
C ILE A 11 5.63 -2.02 5.59
N LEU A 12 4.72 -2.62 4.81
CA LEU A 12 4.88 -2.71 3.35
C LEU A 12 4.92 -1.34 2.67
N ILE A 13 4.13 -0.37 3.13
CA ILE A 13 4.17 1.00 2.62
C ILE A 13 5.55 1.61 2.89
N VAL A 14 6.03 1.50 4.13
CA VAL A 14 7.32 2.07 4.54
C VAL A 14 8.47 1.41 3.78
N VAL A 15 8.46 0.09 3.65
CA VAL A 15 9.48 -0.65 2.88
C VAL A 15 9.42 -0.31 1.40
N GLY A 16 8.23 -0.12 0.81
CA GLY A 16 8.08 0.33 -0.57
C GLY A 16 8.69 1.71 -0.81
N LEU A 17 8.45 2.65 0.10
CA LEU A 17 9.03 3.99 0.02
C LEU A 17 10.56 3.96 0.16
N ILE A 18 11.09 3.27 1.17
CA ILE A 18 12.53 3.15 1.39
C ILE A 18 13.20 2.40 0.22
N GLY A 19 12.60 1.30 -0.24
CA GLY A 19 13.09 0.53 -1.38
C GLY A 19 13.11 1.35 -2.66
N GLY A 20 12.08 2.18 -2.89
CA GLY A 20 12.08 3.17 -3.97
C GLY A 20 13.26 4.14 -3.91
N PHE A 21 13.53 4.70 -2.73
CA PHE A 21 14.68 5.58 -2.53
C PHE A 21 16.03 4.88 -2.76
N VAL A 22 16.14 3.60 -2.42
CA VAL A 22 17.37 2.82 -2.62
C VAL A 22 17.59 2.47 -4.10
N VAL A 23 16.51 2.23 -4.84
CA VAL A 23 16.57 1.90 -6.28
C VAL A 23 16.76 3.15 -7.14
N TYR A 24 16.35 4.31 -6.65
CA TYR A 24 16.54 5.57 -7.35
C TYR A 24 18.02 5.92 -7.46
N ASP A 25 18.53 5.93 -8.69
CA ASP A 25 19.90 6.31 -8.99
C ASP A 25 19.98 7.84 -9.21
N SER A 26 20.57 8.56 -8.26
CA SER A 26 20.76 10.02 -8.35
C SER A 26 21.70 10.41 -9.49
N ASP A 27 22.67 9.57 -9.82
CA ASP A 27 23.74 9.90 -10.77
C ASP A 27 23.17 9.90 -12.18
N ILE A 28 22.26 8.96 -12.49
CA ILE A 28 21.50 8.95 -13.76
C ILE A 28 20.64 10.21 -13.91
N ALA A 29 20.06 10.71 -12.81
CA ALA A 29 19.25 11.92 -12.84
C ALA A 29 20.10 13.17 -13.13
N GLU A 30 21.29 13.25 -12.52
CA GLU A 30 22.24 14.35 -12.73
C GLU A 30 22.81 14.35 -14.16
N VAL A 31 23.17 13.17 -14.69
CA VAL A 31 23.63 13.02 -16.08
C VAL A 31 22.59 13.52 -17.09
N TYR A 32 21.30 13.26 -16.85
CA TYR A 32 20.24 13.80 -17.70
C TYR A 32 20.11 15.33 -17.59
N GLU A 33 20.18 15.89 -16.39
CA GLU A 33 20.13 17.35 -16.21
C GLU A 33 21.28 18.05 -16.92
N ASP A 34 22.49 17.49 -16.80
CA ASP A 34 23.66 18.00 -17.50
C ASP A 34 23.52 17.87 -19.02
N ALA A 35 23.09 16.71 -19.54
CA ALA A 35 22.85 16.52 -20.96
C ALA A 35 21.80 17.51 -21.50
N LYS A 36 20.75 17.78 -20.73
CA LYS A 36 19.71 18.77 -21.06
C LYS A 36 20.24 20.20 -21.01
N LYS A 37 21.12 20.52 -20.06
CA LYS A 37 21.72 21.85 -19.90
C LYS A 37 22.74 22.18 -21.00
N TYR A 38 23.46 21.16 -21.48
CA TYR A 38 24.45 21.27 -22.55
C TYR A 38 23.91 20.81 -23.92
N SER A 39 22.58 20.74 -24.10
CA SER A 39 21.94 20.16 -25.29
C SER A 39 22.29 20.84 -26.62
N LEU A 40 22.89 22.04 -26.59
CA LEU A 40 23.41 22.73 -27.78
C LEU A 40 24.81 22.23 -28.21
N SER A 41 25.52 21.56 -27.32
CA SER A 41 26.86 20.97 -27.52
C SER A 41 26.87 19.44 -27.49
N THR A 42 25.77 18.82 -27.05
CA THR A 42 25.61 17.37 -26.95
C THR A 42 24.87 16.84 -28.19
N SER A 43 25.23 15.65 -28.68
CA SER A 43 24.53 15.07 -29.83
C SER A 43 23.09 14.67 -29.48
N ASP A 44 22.17 14.74 -30.44
CA ASP A 44 20.77 14.35 -30.25
C ASP A 44 20.64 12.88 -29.79
N GLU A 45 21.57 12.01 -30.19
CA GLU A 45 21.63 10.61 -29.78
C GLU A 45 21.99 10.45 -28.29
N GLU A 46 22.98 11.20 -27.79
CA GLU A 46 23.36 11.19 -26.38
C GLU A 46 22.24 11.74 -25.48
N LEU A 47 21.53 12.79 -25.94
CA LEU A 47 20.37 13.33 -25.22
C LEU A 47 19.22 12.31 -25.16
N ALA A 48 18.96 11.60 -26.26
CA ALA A 48 17.94 10.56 -26.30
C ALA A 48 18.29 9.37 -25.39
N PHE A 49 19.56 8.97 -25.35
CA PHE A 49 20.05 7.91 -24.47
C PHE A 49 19.94 8.30 -22.99
N ALA A 50 20.40 9.49 -22.60
CA ALA A 50 20.28 9.98 -21.23
C ALA A 50 18.81 10.08 -20.78
N LYS A 51 17.91 10.52 -21.67
CA LYS A 51 16.47 10.55 -21.41
C LYS A 51 15.89 9.16 -21.17
N GLN A 52 16.33 8.16 -21.95
CA GLN A 52 15.87 6.79 -21.78
C GLN A 52 16.34 6.20 -20.43
N MET A 53 17.62 6.38 -20.08
CA MET A 53 18.14 5.94 -18.77
C MET A 53 17.39 6.60 -17.61
N GLN A 54 17.10 7.91 -17.70
CA GLN A 54 16.33 8.61 -16.67
C GLN A 54 14.90 8.05 -16.58
N SER A 55 14.26 7.80 -17.72
CA SER A 55 12.92 7.21 -17.77
C SER A 55 12.89 5.83 -17.10
N ASP A 56 13.87 4.98 -17.39
CA ASP A 56 13.95 3.64 -16.80
C ASP A 56 14.21 3.70 -15.29
N ASN A 57 15.07 4.62 -14.84
CA ASN A 57 15.34 4.86 -13.43
C ASN A 57 14.07 5.32 -12.67
N ILE A 58 13.34 6.29 -13.23
CA ILE A 58 12.07 6.76 -12.67
C ILE A 58 11.03 5.63 -12.68
N MET A 59 10.93 4.87 -13.77
CA MET A 59 9.97 3.78 -13.88
C MET A 59 10.24 2.70 -12.82
N ASN A 60 11.47 2.24 -12.68
CA ASN A 60 11.85 1.25 -11.66
C ASN A 60 11.57 1.76 -10.24
N THR A 61 11.95 2.99 -9.94
CA THR A 61 11.66 3.64 -8.66
C THR A 61 10.16 3.67 -8.39
N SER A 62 9.36 4.10 -9.38
CA SER A 62 7.91 4.20 -9.26
C SER A 62 7.24 2.84 -9.07
N LEU A 63 7.74 1.78 -9.70
CA LEU A 63 7.23 0.41 -9.55
C LEU A 63 7.48 -0.11 -8.14
N PHE A 64 8.66 0.14 -7.57
CA PHE A 64 8.96 -0.25 -6.18
C PHE A 64 8.07 0.48 -5.17
N ILE A 65 7.95 1.81 -5.31
CA ILE A 65 7.07 2.62 -4.44
C ILE A 65 5.61 2.18 -4.61
N GLY A 66 5.15 2.08 -5.85
CA GLY A 66 3.78 1.74 -6.19
C GLY A 66 3.37 0.36 -5.68
N SER A 67 4.22 -0.65 -5.88
CA SER A 67 3.94 -2.01 -5.38
C SER A 67 3.86 -2.08 -3.85
N GLY A 68 4.74 -1.39 -3.13
CA GLY A 68 4.69 -1.32 -1.67
C GLY A 68 3.47 -0.58 -1.15
N ILE A 69 3.09 0.55 -1.77
CA ILE A 69 1.87 1.29 -1.41
C ILE A 69 0.63 0.46 -1.68
N ILE A 70 0.48 -0.10 -2.89
CA ILE A 70 -0.70 -0.89 -3.28
C ILE A 70 -0.84 -2.12 -2.38
N GLY A 71 0.26 -2.86 -2.18
CA GLY A 71 0.28 -4.03 -1.30
C GLY A 71 -0.09 -3.65 0.13
N GLY A 72 0.53 -2.60 0.67
CA GLY A 72 0.27 -2.17 2.03
C GLY A 72 -1.17 -1.68 2.27
N VAL A 73 -1.72 -0.89 1.35
CA VAL A 73 -3.13 -0.46 1.37
C VAL A 73 -4.07 -1.66 1.29
N PHE A 74 -3.78 -2.65 0.46
CA PHE A 74 -4.57 -3.87 0.36
C PHE A 74 -4.61 -4.63 1.69
N PHE A 75 -3.46 -4.82 2.35
CA PHE A 75 -3.39 -5.47 3.65
C PHE A 75 -4.10 -4.68 4.76
N LEU A 76 -3.98 -3.35 4.76
CA LEU A 76 -4.72 -2.48 5.67
C LEU A 76 -6.24 -2.63 5.47
N ALA A 77 -6.71 -2.57 4.23
CA ALA A 77 -8.12 -2.71 3.88
C ALA A 77 -8.68 -4.08 4.33
N LEU A 78 -7.96 -5.17 4.08
CA LEU A 78 -8.33 -6.50 4.59
C LEU A 78 -8.41 -6.54 6.12
N GLY A 79 -7.47 -5.89 6.82
CA GLY A 79 -7.49 -5.76 8.26
C GLY A 79 -8.75 -5.07 8.79
N TYR A 80 -9.20 -3.99 8.14
CA TYR A 80 -10.43 -3.29 8.49
C TYR A 80 -11.70 -4.08 8.16
N ILE A 81 -11.75 -4.74 7.00
CA ILE A 81 -12.91 -5.57 6.61
C ILE A 81 -13.11 -6.70 7.63
N LEU A 82 -12.03 -7.39 8.00
CA LEU A 82 -12.11 -8.47 8.99
C LEU A 82 -12.54 -7.98 10.37
N GLU A 83 -12.13 -6.76 10.75
CA GLU A 83 -12.58 -6.12 11.99
C GLU A 83 -14.09 -5.86 11.98
N GLN A 84 -14.61 -5.27 10.90
CA GLN A 84 -16.05 -5.03 10.76
C GLN A 84 -16.85 -6.33 10.80
N LEU A 85 -16.39 -7.38 10.12
CA LEU A 85 -17.05 -8.69 10.13
C LEU A 85 -17.08 -9.33 11.53
N MET A 86 -15.99 -9.20 12.31
CA MET A 86 -15.98 -9.72 13.69
C MET A 86 -16.87 -8.93 14.64
N ILE A 87 -16.98 -7.61 14.47
CA ILE A 87 -17.88 -6.78 15.27
C ILE A 87 -19.34 -7.15 14.98
N SER A 88 -19.71 -7.23 13.69
CA SER A 88 -21.06 -7.59 13.27
C SER A 88 -21.47 -9.00 13.74
N GLY A 89 -20.57 -9.99 13.63
CA GLY A 89 -20.82 -11.34 14.14
C GLY A 89 -21.06 -11.39 15.65
N LYS A 90 -20.28 -10.64 16.44
CA LYS A 90 -20.45 -10.54 17.90
C LYS A 90 -21.73 -9.83 18.31
N GLU A 91 -22.21 -8.89 17.50
CA GLU A 91 -23.45 -8.16 17.76
C GLU A 91 -24.67 -9.04 17.49
N THR A 92 -24.65 -9.79 16.38
CA THR A 92 -25.65 -10.82 16.06
C THR A 92 -25.73 -11.89 17.15
N GLU A 93 -24.59 -12.38 17.64
CA GLU A 93 -24.56 -13.36 18.75
C GLU A 93 -25.17 -12.79 20.05
N ARG A 94 -24.95 -11.50 20.32
CA ARG A 94 -25.52 -10.81 21.49
C ARG A 94 -27.03 -10.67 21.39
N ILE A 95 -27.56 -10.40 20.20
CA ILE A 95 -29.00 -10.28 19.95
C ILE A 95 -29.69 -11.64 20.09
N VAL A 96 -29.13 -12.69 19.49
CA VAL A 96 -29.65 -14.06 19.60
C VAL A 96 -29.70 -14.51 21.07
N LYS A 97 -28.63 -14.30 21.84
CA LYS A 97 -28.61 -14.63 23.28
C LYS A 97 -29.64 -13.85 24.11
N ARG A 98 -30.04 -12.64 23.70
CA ARG A 98 -31.10 -11.88 24.36
C ARG A 98 -32.48 -12.42 24.02
N LEU A 99 -32.73 -12.77 22.76
CA LEU A 99 -33.98 -13.40 22.31
C LEU A 99 -34.23 -14.72 23.05
N ASP A 100 -33.21 -15.59 23.12
CA ASP A 100 -33.26 -16.87 23.84
C ASP A 100 -33.60 -16.75 25.33
N ARG A 101 -33.20 -15.64 25.97
CA ARG A 101 -33.52 -15.37 27.39
C ARG A 101 -34.93 -14.86 27.56
N LEU A 102 -35.43 -14.05 26.63
CA LEU A 102 -36.79 -13.53 26.66
C LEU A 102 -37.82 -14.65 26.40
N GLU A 103 -37.48 -15.58 25.52
CA GLU A 103 -38.32 -16.75 25.21
C GLU A 103 -38.42 -17.70 26.42
N ARG A 104 -37.27 -18.03 27.05
CA ARG A 104 -37.26 -18.81 28.30
C ARG A 104 -37.99 -18.14 29.47
N ASN A 105 -37.92 -16.83 29.58
CA ASN A 105 -38.67 -16.10 30.62
C ASN A 105 -40.18 -16.09 30.34
N LYS A 106 -40.63 -16.18 29.08
CA LYS A 106 -42.06 -16.32 28.78
C LYS A 106 -42.59 -17.69 29.16
N GLU A 107 -41.82 -18.76 28.96
CA GLU A 107 -42.20 -20.13 29.33
C GLU A 107 -42.28 -20.37 30.84
N GLN A 108 -41.58 -19.58 31.66
CA GLN A 108 -41.61 -19.69 33.12
C GLN A 108 -42.75 -18.90 33.78
N VAL A 109 -43.42 -18.01 33.04
CA VAL A 109 -44.45 -17.10 33.57
C VAL A 109 -45.86 -17.46 33.08
N GLY A 110 -45.98 -18.39 32.12
CA GLY A 110 -47.25 -18.99 31.67
C GLY A 110 -47.49 -20.35 32.31
#